data_AF-A0A9P0NPJ5-F1
#
_entry.id   AF-A0A9P0NPJ5-F1
#
_cell.length_a   1.000
_cell.length_b   1.000
_cell.length_c   1.000
_cell.angle_alpha   90.00
_cell.angle_beta   90.00
_cell.angle_gamma   90.00
#
_symmetry.space_group_name_H-M   'P 1'
#
loop_
_entity.id
_entity.type
_entity.pdbx_description
1 polymer ?
#
loop_
_entity_poly.entity_id
_entity_poly.type
_entity_poly.pdbx_seq_one_letter_code
_entity_poly.pdbx_strand_id
1 'polypeptide(L)'
;MRFHRPKFCFWLFIFITLLSCFTVMFIFISDTRIAYDHPLTKTYMKMEMEKIIEHMTRLYELKDGEIQEIIEHFGPILKTIVKTLNITVPEDIESLMVAYKSAGMVSAPMSHFDLFTFLPHLWSHEDFLKPFILHSRGRNEVSIVFGIPTVRRQKRNYLIQTLISFVKNMNQTEQDDSLIVVMIAEVDLEYTRQLSEEIKNRLSDAVNSGLLEIIAPSPGYYPDLKNLRLTLGDSEDRVRWRSKQNLDFALLMMYCQPKGSFYVQLEDDLIARPQYQSLMKQTALQRIADEQEWFILDFGGLGFIGKMIRSSDLPWLIQFIIMFYNDKPGDWLLEGLVQTKACHLGRSRKSCKNAKDGIWVKHNESFFQHMGTWSSLAGKIQLLKANNFYNKSI
;
A
#
# COMPACT_ATOMS: atom_id res chain seq x y z
N MET A 1 42.62 -26.97 67.82
CA MET A 1 42.22 -27.93 66.77
C MET A 1 41.72 -27.16 65.55
N ARG A 2 42.49 -27.11 64.46
CA ARG A 2 42.10 -26.45 63.21
C ARG A 2 41.27 -27.42 62.38
N PHE A 3 40.02 -27.06 62.09
CA PHE A 3 39.15 -27.80 61.17
C PHE A 3 39.77 -27.81 59.76
N HIS A 4 40.14 -28.99 59.28
CA HIS A 4 40.48 -29.21 57.88
C HIS A 4 39.19 -29.31 57.07
N ARG A 5 38.87 -28.28 56.27
CA ARG A 5 37.78 -28.37 55.28
C ARG A 5 38.16 -29.41 54.21
N PRO A 6 37.24 -30.30 53.80
CA PRO A 6 37.53 -31.29 52.77
C PRO A 6 37.65 -30.57 51.41
N LYS A 7 38.90 -30.41 50.94
CA LYS A 7 39.23 -29.84 49.61
C LYS A 7 38.54 -30.59 48.46
N PHE A 8 38.09 -31.82 48.70
CA PHE A 8 37.48 -32.69 47.69
C PHE A 8 36.13 -32.17 47.16
N CYS A 9 35.25 -31.66 48.02
CA CYS A 9 33.94 -31.15 47.58
C CYS A 9 34.04 -29.86 46.76
N PHE A 10 35.07 -29.04 47.02
CA PHE A 10 35.31 -27.81 46.27
C PHE A 10 35.78 -28.10 44.84
N TRP A 11 36.71 -29.06 44.68
CA TRP A 11 37.18 -29.48 43.36
C TRP A 11 36.12 -30.23 42.56
N LEU A 12 35.26 -31.03 43.23
CA LEU A 12 34.14 -31.70 42.57
C LEU A 12 33.11 -30.70 42.05
N PHE A 13 32.81 -29.65 42.82
CA PHE A 13 31.89 -28.60 42.40
C PHE A 13 32.45 -27.80 41.21
N ILE A 14 33.74 -27.48 41.21
CA ILE A 14 34.43 -26.83 40.08
C ILE A 14 34.42 -27.72 38.83
N PHE A 15 34.62 -29.02 38.99
CA PHE A 15 34.61 -29.95 37.86
C PHE A 15 33.21 -30.05 37.22
N ILE A 16 32.16 -30.12 38.03
CA ILE A 16 30.77 -30.18 37.55
C ILE A 16 30.38 -28.87 36.85
N THR A 17 30.77 -27.71 37.39
CA THR A 17 30.47 -26.41 36.75
C THR A 17 31.27 -26.19 35.47
N LEU A 18 32.51 -26.66 35.38
CA LEU A 18 33.29 -26.62 34.14
C LEU A 18 32.71 -27.55 33.07
N LEU A 19 32.23 -28.74 33.46
CA LEU A 19 31.61 -29.70 32.55
C LEU A 19 30.25 -29.19 32.02
N SER A 20 29.46 -28.51 32.86
CA SER A 20 28.22 -27.85 32.42
C SER A 20 28.49 -26.66 31.50
N CYS A 21 29.52 -25.85 31.78
CA CYS A 21 29.94 -24.78 30.87
C CYS A 21 30.46 -25.31 29.52
N PHE A 22 31.20 -26.42 29.52
CA PHE A 22 31.69 -27.04 28.28
C PHE A 22 30.55 -27.63 27.45
N THR A 23 29.56 -28.25 28.06
CA THR A 23 28.38 -28.77 27.34
C THR A 23 27.51 -27.65 26.76
N VAL A 24 27.29 -26.56 27.50
CA VAL A 24 26.58 -25.38 26.99
C VAL A 24 27.35 -24.70 25.85
N MET A 25 28.69 -24.59 25.96
CA MET A 25 29.53 -24.09 24.87
C MET A 25 29.54 -25.03 23.66
N PHE A 26 29.50 -26.35 23.84
CA PHE A 26 29.47 -27.30 22.73
C PHE A 26 28.10 -27.30 22.03
N ILE A 27 27.01 -27.10 22.75
CA ILE A 27 25.68 -26.86 22.19
C ILE A 27 25.67 -25.55 21.40
N PHE A 28 26.20 -24.45 21.96
CA PHE A 28 26.31 -23.17 21.24
C PHE A 28 27.23 -23.23 20.02
N ILE A 29 28.35 -23.97 20.08
CA ILE A 29 29.26 -24.16 18.95
C ILE A 29 28.66 -25.10 17.89
N SER A 30 27.83 -26.06 18.29
CA SER A 30 27.09 -26.93 17.35
C SER A 30 25.93 -26.18 16.68
N ASP A 31 25.22 -25.32 17.42
CA ASP A 31 24.16 -24.45 16.87
C ASP A 31 24.74 -23.37 15.94
N THR A 32 25.92 -22.82 16.26
CA THR A 32 26.59 -21.83 15.41
C THR A 32 27.31 -22.42 14.20
N ARG A 33 27.46 -23.76 14.11
CA ARG A 33 28.05 -24.45 12.95
C ARG A 33 27.03 -24.94 11.91
N ILE A 34 25.73 -24.69 12.10
CA ILE A 34 24.70 -24.95 11.08
C ILE A 34 24.31 -23.68 10.30
N ALA A 35 24.77 -22.50 10.70
CA ALA A 35 24.60 -21.29 9.91
C ALA A 35 25.86 -21.02 9.09
N TYR A 36 25.82 -21.34 7.80
CA TYR A 36 26.52 -20.72 6.65
C TYR A 36 26.79 -21.76 5.55
N ASP A 37 25.71 -22.28 4.97
CA ASP A 37 25.73 -22.63 3.55
C ASP A 37 24.30 -22.57 2.99
N HIS A 38 23.91 -21.42 2.40
CA HIS A 38 22.63 -21.35 1.71
C HIS A 38 22.57 -20.38 0.51
N PRO A 39 22.91 -20.87 -0.69
CA PRO A 39 22.46 -20.29 -1.97
C PRO A 39 21.17 -20.95 -2.50
N LEU A 40 20.80 -22.13 -2.00
CA LEU A 40 19.74 -22.97 -2.57
C LEU A 40 18.31 -22.69 -2.06
N THR A 41 18.08 -22.48 -0.75
CA THR A 41 16.72 -22.21 -0.22
C THR A 41 16.19 -20.83 -0.58
N LYS A 42 17.05 -19.80 -0.63
CA LYS A 42 16.62 -18.43 -0.98
C LYS A 42 16.09 -18.35 -2.42
N THR A 43 16.66 -19.17 -3.30
CA THR A 43 16.22 -19.31 -4.70
C THR A 43 14.96 -20.16 -4.80
N TYR A 44 14.85 -21.24 -4.00
CA TYR A 44 13.64 -22.07 -3.92
C TYR A 44 12.43 -21.29 -3.41
N MET A 45 12.55 -20.56 -2.30
CA MET A 45 11.47 -19.73 -1.74
C MET A 45 11.07 -18.60 -2.69
N LYS A 46 12.01 -17.96 -3.39
CA LYS A 46 11.70 -16.92 -4.38
C LYS A 46 10.88 -17.47 -5.53
N MET A 47 11.28 -18.61 -6.11
CA MET A 47 10.53 -19.27 -7.19
C MET A 47 9.17 -19.79 -6.72
N GLU A 48 9.07 -20.29 -5.49
CA GLU A 48 7.79 -20.72 -4.92
C GLU A 48 6.84 -19.54 -4.65
N MET A 49 7.35 -18.41 -4.13
CA MET A 49 6.53 -17.20 -3.95
C MET A 49 6.12 -16.56 -5.27
N GLU A 50 7.00 -16.52 -6.28
CA GLU A 50 6.67 -16.04 -7.62
C GLU A 50 5.59 -16.92 -8.27
N LYS A 51 5.67 -18.25 -8.10
CA LYS A 51 4.61 -19.18 -8.51
C LYS A 51 3.30 -19.00 -7.75
N ILE A 52 3.35 -18.70 -6.45
CA ILE A 52 2.13 -18.45 -5.65
C ILE A 52 1.46 -17.16 -6.11
N ILE A 53 2.23 -16.10 -6.37
CA ILE A 53 1.70 -14.83 -6.90
C ILE A 53 1.09 -15.06 -8.29
N GLU A 54 1.80 -15.73 -9.19
CA GLU A 54 1.29 -16.06 -10.54
C GLU A 54 0.05 -16.96 -10.49
N HIS A 55 0.01 -17.94 -9.58
CA HIS A 55 -1.15 -18.80 -9.37
C HIS A 55 -2.35 -18.02 -8.80
N MET A 56 -2.12 -17.12 -7.84
CA MET A 56 -3.17 -16.26 -7.30
C MET A 56 -3.71 -15.30 -8.36
N THR A 57 -2.85 -14.67 -9.17
CA THR A 57 -3.27 -13.80 -10.28
C THR A 57 -4.13 -14.57 -11.29
N ARG A 58 -3.71 -15.78 -11.69
CA ARG A 58 -4.49 -16.64 -12.58
C ARG A 58 -5.82 -17.10 -11.97
N LEU A 59 -5.86 -17.39 -10.66
CA LEU A 59 -7.10 -17.74 -9.97
C LEU A 59 -8.09 -16.57 -9.93
N TYR A 60 -7.61 -15.32 -9.86
CA TYR A 60 -8.47 -14.14 -9.96
C TYR A 60 -9.01 -13.94 -11.39
N GLU A 61 -8.17 -14.11 -12.40
CA GLU A 61 -8.58 -13.98 -13.81
C GLU A 61 -9.56 -15.08 -14.26
N LEU A 62 -9.30 -16.33 -13.86
CA LEU A 62 -10.18 -17.48 -14.17
C LEU A 62 -11.54 -17.38 -13.46
N LYS A 63 -11.55 -16.88 -12.22
CA LYS A 63 -12.78 -16.74 -11.43
C LYS A 63 -13.73 -15.68 -12.00
N ASP A 64 -13.21 -14.57 -12.52
CA ASP A 64 -14.05 -13.51 -13.12
C ASP A 64 -14.46 -13.86 -14.55
N GLY A 65 -13.55 -14.37 -15.38
CA GLY A 65 -13.81 -14.64 -16.80
C GLY A 65 -14.81 -15.77 -17.06
N GLU A 66 -14.59 -16.95 -16.47
CA GLU A 66 -15.42 -18.13 -16.76
C GLU A 66 -16.81 -18.04 -16.14
N ILE A 67 -16.94 -17.42 -14.96
CA ILE A 67 -18.24 -17.26 -14.28
C ILE A 67 -19.13 -16.27 -15.03
N GLN A 68 -18.55 -15.18 -15.55
CA GLN A 68 -19.32 -14.16 -16.27
C GLN A 68 -19.83 -14.69 -17.62
N GLU A 69 -19.00 -15.45 -18.33
CA GLU A 69 -19.36 -16.05 -19.62
C GLU A 69 -20.44 -17.14 -19.47
N ILE A 70 -20.35 -18.00 -18.45
CA ILE A 70 -21.35 -19.04 -18.17
C ILE A 70 -22.70 -18.44 -17.78
N ILE A 71 -22.71 -17.34 -17.03
CA ILE A 71 -23.95 -16.72 -16.54
C ILE A 71 -24.69 -15.94 -17.64
N GLU A 72 -23.95 -15.22 -18.48
CA GLU A 72 -24.55 -14.54 -19.64
C GLU A 72 -25.19 -15.54 -20.60
N HIS A 73 -24.56 -16.71 -20.78
CA HIS A 73 -25.05 -17.71 -21.73
C HIS A 73 -26.17 -18.60 -21.17
N PHE A 74 -26.03 -19.12 -19.95
CA PHE A 74 -26.94 -20.14 -19.42
C PHE A 74 -28.05 -19.59 -18.52
N GLY A 75 -27.87 -18.42 -17.90
CA GLY A 75 -28.86 -17.80 -17.01
C GLY A 75 -30.24 -17.58 -17.64
N PRO A 76 -30.34 -17.01 -18.86
CA PRO A 76 -31.62 -16.81 -19.55
C PRO A 76 -32.31 -18.11 -19.95
N ILE A 77 -31.53 -19.13 -20.33
CA ILE A 77 -32.02 -20.44 -20.79
C ILE A 77 -32.65 -21.19 -19.61
N LEU A 78 -31.96 -21.24 -18.47
CA LEU A 78 -32.44 -21.92 -17.27
C LEU A 78 -33.76 -21.30 -16.76
N LYS A 79 -33.83 -19.96 -16.75
CA LYS A 79 -35.01 -19.20 -16.31
C LYS A 79 -36.23 -19.44 -17.20
N THR A 80 -36.00 -19.63 -18.50
CA THR A 80 -37.05 -19.94 -19.47
C THR A 80 -37.57 -21.37 -19.30
N ILE A 81 -36.69 -22.34 -19.08
CA ILE A 81 -37.05 -23.75 -18.88
C ILE A 81 -37.86 -23.94 -17.60
N VAL A 82 -37.43 -23.35 -16.48
CA VAL A 82 -38.14 -23.43 -15.18
C VAL A 82 -39.54 -22.83 -15.28
N LYS A 83 -39.69 -21.69 -15.96
CA LYS A 83 -40.98 -21.03 -16.16
C LYS A 83 -41.91 -21.81 -17.09
N THR A 84 -41.35 -22.46 -18.11
CA THR A 84 -42.14 -23.20 -19.12
C THR A 84 -42.63 -24.53 -18.58
N LEU A 85 -41.85 -25.19 -17.73
CA LEU A 85 -42.19 -26.50 -17.19
C LEU A 85 -42.97 -26.45 -15.87
N ASN A 86 -43.18 -25.24 -15.30
CA ASN A 86 -43.88 -25.01 -14.04
C ASN A 86 -43.38 -25.92 -12.89
N ILE A 87 -42.07 -26.20 -12.91
CA ILE A 87 -41.41 -27.11 -11.96
C ILE A 87 -41.15 -26.36 -10.67
N THR A 88 -41.55 -26.96 -9.55
CA THR A 88 -41.17 -26.49 -8.22
C THR A 88 -39.69 -26.80 -8.01
N VAL A 89 -38.89 -25.74 -7.88
CA VAL A 89 -37.44 -25.86 -7.73
C VAL A 89 -37.14 -26.44 -6.33
N PRO A 90 -36.27 -27.46 -6.20
CA PRO A 90 -35.86 -27.99 -4.90
C PRO A 90 -35.18 -26.90 -4.05
N GLU A 91 -35.39 -26.91 -2.73
CA GLU A 91 -34.84 -25.93 -1.76
C GLU A 91 -33.32 -25.73 -1.89
N ASP A 92 -32.60 -26.74 -2.39
CA ASP A 92 -31.14 -26.70 -2.59
C ASP A 92 -30.71 -25.80 -3.76
N ILE A 93 -31.50 -25.72 -4.84
CA ILE A 93 -31.22 -24.83 -5.99
C ILE A 93 -31.63 -23.40 -5.66
N GLU A 94 -32.73 -23.22 -4.92
CA GLU A 94 -33.10 -21.91 -4.38
C GLU A 94 -32.06 -21.44 -3.36
N SER A 95 -31.52 -22.34 -2.54
CA SER A 95 -30.36 -22.09 -1.66
C SER A 95 -29.08 -21.79 -2.44
N LEU A 96 -28.85 -22.37 -3.62
CA LEU A 96 -27.72 -22.03 -4.49
C LEU A 96 -27.90 -20.67 -5.17
N MET A 97 -29.12 -20.31 -5.57
CA MET A 97 -29.44 -18.97 -6.09
C MET A 97 -29.41 -17.90 -5.00
N VAL A 98 -29.82 -18.23 -3.77
CA VAL A 98 -29.70 -17.38 -2.59
C VAL A 98 -28.25 -17.28 -2.15
N ALA A 99 -27.50 -18.38 -2.10
CA ALA A 99 -26.07 -18.40 -1.83
C ALA A 99 -25.28 -17.69 -2.94
N TYR A 100 -25.76 -17.67 -4.18
CA TYR A 100 -25.20 -16.87 -5.27
C TYR A 100 -25.62 -15.40 -5.18
N LYS A 101 -26.84 -15.07 -4.73
CA LYS A 101 -27.21 -13.69 -4.36
C LYS A 101 -26.34 -13.19 -3.20
N SER A 102 -26.05 -14.07 -2.25
CA SER A 102 -25.11 -13.86 -1.15
C SER A 102 -23.65 -13.94 -1.60
N ALA A 103 -23.32 -14.64 -2.69
CA ALA A 103 -21.98 -14.69 -3.26
C ALA A 103 -21.72 -13.55 -4.24
N GLY A 104 -22.76 -12.91 -4.81
CA GLY A 104 -22.71 -11.57 -5.37
C GLY A 104 -22.66 -10.50 -4.28
N MET A 105 -22.93 -10.87 -3.02
CA MET A 105 -22.57 -10.07 -1.83
C MET A 105 -21.19 -10.45 -1.26
N VAL A 106 -20.53 -11.52 -1.75
CA VAL A 106 -19.23 -12.04 -1.26
C VAL A 106 -18.15 -12.12 -2.37
N SER A 107 -18.46 -11.78 -3.63
CA SER A 107 -17.56 -11.02 -4.50
C SER A 107 -17.23 -9.80 -3.68
N ALA A 108 -15.94 -9.64 -3.31
CA ALA A 108 -15.42 -8.68 -2.33
C ALA A 108 -16.52 -7.73 -1.80
N PRO A 109 -16.92 -7.78 -0.52
CA PRO A 109 -18.02 -6.96 0.04
C PRO A 109 -17.88 -5.44 -0.15
N MET A 110 -16.87 -5.00 -0.91
CA MET A 110 -16.47 -3.63 -1.19
C MET A 110 -16.26 -3.30 -2.67
N SER A 111 -16.40 -4.22 -3.64
CA SER A 111 -16.36 -3.80 -5.05
C SER A 111 -17.60 -2.97 -5.45
N HIS A 112 -18.70 -3.12 -4.69
CA HIS A 112 -19.94 -2.37 -4.84
C HIS A 112 -20.49 -1.80 -3.51
N PHE A 113 -19.65 -1.53 -2.50
CA PHE A 113 -19.96 -0.38 -1.64
C PHE A 113 -19.61 0.82 -2.50
N ASP A 114 -20.58 1.18 -3.34
CA ASP A 114 -20.35 1.96 -4.55
C ASP A 114 -19.65 3.25 -4.18
N LEU A 115 -18.51 3.50 -4.82
CA LEU A 115 -17.94 4.84 -4.96
C LEU A 115 -19.04 5.90 -5.11
N PHE A 116 -20.09 5.59 -5.88
CA PHE A 116 -21.28 6.40 -6.14
C PHE A 116 -22.15 6.68 -4.91
N THR A 117 -22.09 5.87 -3.85
CA THR A 117 -22.79 6.14 -2.59
C THR A 117 -22.25 7.41 -1.92
N PHE A 118 -20.93 7.58 -1.96
CA PHE A 118 -20.25 8.70 -1.31
C PHE A 118 -19.86 9.81 -2.29
N LEU A 119 -19.85 9.52 -3.60
CA LEU A 119 -19.65 10.45 -4.70
C LEU A 119 -20.76 10.29 -5.76
N PRO A 120 -22.02 10.66 -5.43
CA PRO A 120 -23.18 10.39 -6.28
C PRO A 120 -23.15 11.09 -7.63
N HIS A 121 -22.38 12.17 -7.78
CA HIS A 121 -22.19 12.85 -9.07
C HIS A 121 -21.45 11.98 -10.10
N LEU A 122 -20.78 10.91 -9.68
CA LEU A 122 -20.10 9.97 -10.58
C LEU A 122 -21.05 8.91 -11.16
N TRP A 123 -22.25 8.73 -10.60
CA TRP A 123 -23.13 7.61 -10.95
C TRP A 123 -23.52 7.59 -12.42
N SER A 124 -23.76 8.75 -13.03
CA SER A 124 -24.07 8.87 -14.46
C SER A 124 -22.84 9.10 -15.34
N HIS A 125 -21.63 9.14 -14.76
CA HIS A 125 -20.40 9.63 -15.40
C HIS A 125 -19.18 8.78 -15.02
N GLU A 126 -19.21 7.49 -15.34
CA GLU A 126 -18.05 6.61 -15.13
C GLU A 126 -16.80 7.07 -15.90
N ASP A 127 -16.96 7.84 -16.98
CA ASP A 127 -15.88 8.47 -17.71
C ASP A 127 -15.08 9.46 -16.85
N PHE A 128 -15.65 10.01 -15.79
CA PHE A 128 -14.95 10.89 -14.86
C PHE A 128 -13.91 10.15 -13.99
N LEU A 129 -13.99 8.83 -13.90
CA LEU A 129 -12.97 8.01 -13.25
C LEU A 129 -11.78 7.72 -14.16
N LYS A 130 -11.91 7.96 -15.46
CA LYS A 130 -10.82 7.81 -16.42
C LYS A 130 -9.96 9.07 -16.42
N PRO A 131 -8.63 8.94 -16.37
CA PRO A 131 -7.74 10.09 -16.51
C PRO A 131 -7.92 10.77 -17.87
N PHE A 132 -7.97 12.10 -17.91
CA PHE A 132 -8.05 12.85 -19.18
C PHE A 132 -6.67 13.00 -19.84
N ILE A 133 -5.60 13.00 -19.05
CA ILE A 133 -4.24 12.73 -19.52
C ILE A 133 -3.88 11.33 -19.05
N LEU A 134 -3.44 10.51 -20.00
CA LEU A 134 -2.88 9.19 -19.75
C LEU A 134 -1.67 8.99 -20.66
N HIS A 135 -0.48 9.07 -20.06
CA HIS A 135 0.76 8.64 -20.69
C HIS A 135 1.25 7.38 -19.98
N SER A 136 0.95 6.24 -20.58
CA SER A 136 1.26 4.92 -20.05
C SER A 136 1.80 4.01 -21.15
N ARG A 137 2.65 3.07 -20.77
CA ARG A 137 3.11 1.96 -21.61
C ARG A 137 2.37 0.65 -21.30
N GLY A 138 1.31 0.73 -20.50
CA GLY A 138 0.51 -0.41 -20.07
C GLY A 138 1.26 -1.35 -19.14
N ARG A 139 2.21 -0.85 -18.33
CA ARG A 139 2.96 -1.70 -17.39
C ARG A 139 2.06 -2.09 -16.21
N ASN A 140 2.11 -3.36 -15.86
CA ASN A 140 1.30 -4.03 -14.84
C ASN A 140 2.08 -5.26 -14.33
N GLU A 141 1.51 -5.95 -13.34
CA GLU A 141 2.10 -7.14 -12.68
C GLU A 141 3.47 -6.91 -12.03
N VAL A 142 3.77 -5.66 -11.65
CA VAL A 142 5.02 -5.33 -10.93
C VAL A 142 4.89 -5.66 -9.44
N SER A 143 6.01 -5.85 -8.75
CA SER A 143 5.95 -6.05 -7.31
C SER A 143 5.49 -4.79 -6.56
N ILE A 144 5.99 -3.60 -6.95
CA ILE A 144 5.70 -2.35 -6.24
C ILE A 144 5.25 -1.24 -7.18
N VAL A 145 4.13 -0.61 -6.84
CA VAL A 145 3.61 0.61 -7.48
C VAL A 145 3.78 1.80 -6.53
N PHE A 146 4.48 2.84 -6.99
CA PHE A 146 4.74 4.08 -6.27
C PHE A 146 3.77 5.16 -6.75
N GLY A 147 2.85 5.59 -5.89
CA GLY A 147 1.91 6.66 -6.20
C GLY A 147 2.41 8.03 -5.73
N ILE A 148 2.59 8.98 -6.65
CA ILE A 148 3.03 10.35 -6.37
C ILE A 148 1.98 11.34 -6.88
N PRO A 149 1.12 11.91 -6.02
CA PRO A 149 0.27 13.03 -6.38
C PRO A 149 1.07 14.34 -6.35
N THR A 150 0.79 15.23 -7.28
CA THR A 150 1.37 16.59 -7.33
C THR A 150 0.28 17.62 -7.57
N VAL A 151 0.40 18.78 -6.93
CA VAL A 151 -0.47 19.94 -7.11
C VAL A 151 0.37 21.18 -7.36
N ARG A 152 -0.22 22.16 -8.03
CA ARG A 152 0.45 23.41 -8.40
C ARG A 152 0.80 24.21 -7.14
N ARG A 153 2.10 24.29 -6.82
CA ARG A 153 2.63 25.21 -5.80
C ARG A 153 2.83 26.60 -6.40
N GLN A 154 2.60 27.63 -5.60
CA GLN A 154 2.78 29.02 -6.03
C GLN A 154 4.25 29.41 -6.26
N LYS A 155 5.19 28.83 -5.49
CA LYS A 155 6.58 29.31 -5.43
C LYS A 155 7.59 28.41 -6.13
N ARG A 156 7.49 27.09 -5.95
CA ARG A 156 8.49 26.14 -6.45
C ARG A 156 7.85 24.79 -6.73
N ASN A 157 8.22 24.21 -7.87
CA ASN A 157 7.91 22.82 -8.19
C ASN A 157 9.08 21.92 -7.77
N TYR A 158 8.79 20.85 -7.03
CA TYR A 158 9.79 19.89 -6.54
C TYR A 158 9.73 18.54 -7.28
N LEU A 159 8.65 18.30 -8.04
CA LEU A 159 8.33 17.01 -8.64
C LEU A 159 9.47 16.45 -9.48
N ILE A 160 10.03 17.24 -10.41
CA ILE A 160 11.08 16.76 -11.31
C ILE A 160 12.31 16.27 -10.54
N GLN A 161 12.69 16.98 -9.47
CA GLN A 161 13.81 16.57 -8.63
C GLN A 161 13.49 15.29 -7.85
N THR A 162 12.26 15.14 -7.36
CA THR A 162 11.79 13.91 -6.73
C THR A 162 11.82 12.74 -7.70
N LEU A 163 11.28 12.87 -8.90
CA LEU A 163 11.29 11.79 -9.90
C LEU A 163 12.72 11.39 -10.30
N ILE A 164 13.61 12.36 -10.51
CA ILE A 164 15.02 12.08 -10.78
C ILE A 164 15.66 11.31 -9.62
N SER A 165 15.37 11.70 -8.37
CA SER A 165 15.88 11.00 -7.19
C SER A 165 15.38 9.55 -7.13
N PHE A 166 14.10 9.31 -7.42
CA PHE A 166 13.53 7.97 -7.39
C PHE A 166 14.13 7.05 -8.45
N VAL A 167 14.20 7.51 -9.70
CA VAL A 167 14.74 6.74 -10.82
C VAL A 167 16.24 6.46 -10.63
N LYS A 168 17.02 7.49 -10.27
CA LYS A 168 18.48 7.35 -10.09
C LYS A 168 18.87 6.39 -8.95
N ASN A 169 18.02 6.26 -7.94
CA ASN A 169 18.28 5.43 -6.77
C ASN A 169 17.73 3.99 -6.90
N MET A 170 17.19 3.63 -8.07
CA MET A 170 16.87 2.25 -8.44
C MET A 170 17.92 1.69 -9.41
N ASN A 171 18.33 0.45 -9.19
CA ASN A 171 19.05 -0.34 -10.21
C ASN A 171 18.08 -0.90 -11.28
N GLN A 172 18.61 -1.51 -12.34
CA GLN A 172 17.78 -1.99 -13.46
C GLN A 172 16.73 -3.03 -13.03
N THR A 173 17.09 -4.01 -12.19
CA THR A 173 16.14 -5.00 -11.67
C THR A 173 15.02 -4.35 -10.88
N GLU A 174 15.34 -3.33 -10.07
CA GLU A 174 14.34 -2.57 -9.32
C GLU A 174 13.42 -1.78 -10.24
N GLN A 175 13.96 -1.18 -11.31
CA GLN A 175 13.18 -0.44 -12.30
C GLN A 175 12.26 -1.37 -13.09
N ASP A 176 12.70 -2.56 -13.47
CA ASP A 176 11.89 -3.52 -14.24
C ASP A 176 10.72 -4.08 -13.41
N ASP A 177 10.91 -4.21 -12.10
CA ASP A 177 9.93 -4.73 -11.14
C ASP A 177 9.14 -3.63 -10.40
N SER A 178 9.10 -2.42 -10.97
CA SER A 178 8.39 -1.29 -10.39
C SER A 178 7.61 -0.46 -11.41
N LEU A 179 6.64 0.28 -10.88
CA LEU A 179 5.91 1.32 -11.59
C LEU A 179 5.83 2.58 -10.74
N ILE A 180 6.15 3.72 -11.31
CA ILE A 180 5.92 5.04 -10.71
C ILE A 180 4.73 5.67 -11.42
N VAL A 181 3.66 5.97 -10.70
CA VAL A 181 2.50 6.68 -11.22
C VAL A 181 2.49 8.08 -10.64
N VAL A 182 2.65 9.07 -11.51
CA VAL A 182 2.53 10.49 -11.16
C VAL A 182 1.15 10.97 -11.55
N MET A 183 0.39 11.42 -10.55
CA MET A 183 -0.90 12.06 -10.79
C MET A 183 -0.76 13.57 -10.64
N ILE A 184 -0.87 14.30 -11.75
CA ILE A 184 -0.99 15.75 -11.76
C ILE A 184 -2.42 16.07 -11.31
N ALA A 185 -2.62 16.30 -10.02
CA ALA A 185 -3.91 16.50 -9.38
C ALA A 185 -4.47 17.91 -9.63
N GLU A 186 -4.44 18.35 -10.88
CA GLU A 186 -4.91 19.64 -11.36
C GLU A 186 -5.90 19.45 -12.50
N VAL A 187 -6.90 20.34 -12.58
CA VAL A 187 -7.93 20.33 -13.62
C VAL A 187 -7.67 21.36 -14.72
N ASP A 188 -6.68 22.23 -14.54
CA ASP A 188 -6.22 23.18 -15.56
C ASP A 188 -5.49 22.42 -16.68
N LEU A 189 -6.14 22.31 -17.83
CA LEU A 189 -5.64 21.53 -18.96
C LEU A 189 -4.28 22.01 -19.48
N GLU A 190 -4.04 23.32 -19.46
CA GLU A 190 -2.80 23.91 -19.99
C GLU A 190 -1.64 23.63 -19.05
N TYR A 191 -1.83 23.87 -17.75
CA TYR A 191 -0.84 23.54 -16.73
C TYR A 191 -0.50 22.05 -16.73
N THR A 192 -1.51 21.19 -16.77
CA THR A 192 -1.30 19.74 -16.72
C THR A 192 -0.57 19.24 -17.97
N ARG A 193 -0.87 19.78 -19.16
CA ARG A 193 -0.12 19.47 -20.39
C ARG A 193 1.33 19.95 -20.31
N GLN A 194 1.56 21.20 -19.90
CA GLN A 194 2.91 21.75 -19.77
C GLN A 194 3.78 20.92 -18.82
N LEU A 195 3.25 20.59 -17.64
CA LEU A 195 3.97 19.76 -16.67
C LEU A 195 4.18 18.33 -17.19
N SER A 196 3.20 17.76 -17.89
CA SER A 196 3.34 16.46 -18.52
C SER A 196 4.45 16.45 -19.58
N GLU A 197 4.54 17.48 -20.43
CA GLU A 197 5.65 17.61 -21.39
C GLU A 197 7.00 17.79 -20.67
N GLU A 198 7.05 18.58 -19.60
CA GLU A 198 8.28 18.74 -18.80
C GLU A 198 8.77 17.41 -18.24
N ILE A 199 7.87 16.59 -17.66
CA ILE A 199 8.22 15.26 -17.15
C ILE A 199 8.77 14.37 -18.27
N LYS A 200 8.09 14.33 -19.43
CA LYS A 200 8.53 13.52 -20.58
C LYS A 200 9.88 13.95 -21.11
N ASN A 201 10.15 15.25 -21.16
CA ASN A 201 11.43 15.78 -21.63
C ASN A 201 12.58 15.51 -20.66
N ARG A 202 12.31 15.56 -19.35
CA ARG A 202 13.34 15.43 -18.31
C ARG A 202 13.58 13.98 -17.87
N LEU A 203 12.62 13.09 -18.06
CA LEU A 203 12.67 11.67 -17.70
C LEU A 203 12.25 10.77 -18.87
N SER A 204 12.70 11.10 -20.08
CA SER A 204 12.34 10.39 -21.32
C SER A 204 12.54 8.88 -21.20
N ASP A 205 13.65 8.44 -20.64
CA ASP A 205 14.01 7.03 -20.56
C ASP A 205 13.05 6.26 -19.64
N ALA A 206 12.66 6.85 -18.50
CA ALA A 206 11.71 6.26 -17.57
C ALA A 206 10.29 6.20 -18.14
N VAL A 207 9.87 7.21 -18.90
CA VAL A 207 8.57 7.20 -19.59
C VAL A 207 8.56 6.20 -20.75
N ASN A 208 9.65 6.13 -21.52
CA ASN A 208 9.73 5.24 -22.68
C ASN A 208 9.86 3.77 -22.28
N SER A 209 10.56 3.46 -21.18
CA SER A 209 10.65 2.10 -20.65
C SER A 209 9.35 1.61 -20.00
N GLY A 210 8.40 2.52 -19.72
CA GLY A 210 7.17 2.22 -18.99
C GLY A 210 7.33 2.19 -17.47
N LEU A 211 8.50 2.56 -16.93
CA LEU A 211 8.71 2.74 -15.49
C LEU A 211 7.85 3.88 -14.93
N LEU A 212 7.65 4.95 -15.69
CA LEU A 212 6.95 6.15 -15.26
C LEU A 212 5.67 6.38 -16.08
N GLU A 213 4.53 6.44 -15.40
CA GLU A 213 3.24 6.83 -15.95
C GLU A 213 2.81 8.21 -15.46
N ILE A 214 2.15 8.97 -16.33
CA ILE A 214 1.60 10.29 -16.01
C ILE A 214 0.09 10.23 -16.22
N ILE A 215 -0.66 10.56 -15.18
CA ILE A 215 -2.11 10.66 -15.22
C ILE A 215 -2.58 12.04 -14.72
N ALA A 216 -3.78 12.44 -15.15
CA ALA A 216 -4.46 13.59 -14.59
C ALA A 216 -5.97 13.35 -14.45
N PRO A 217 -6.59 13.78 -13.34
CA PRO A 217 -7.99 13.50 -13.02
C PRO A 217 -8.93 14.27 -13.92
N SER A 218 -10.00 13.62 -14.42
CA SER A 218 -11.06 14.36 -15.12
C SER A 218 -11.62 15.47 -14.21
N PRO A 219 -11.91 16.69 -14.71
CA PRO A 219 -12.51 17.74 -13.90
C PRO A 219 -13.82 17.32 -13.23
N GLY A 220 -14.58 16.43 -13.87
CA GLY A 220 -15.83 15.89 -13.34
C GLY A 220 -15.66 14.88 -12.19
N TYR A 221 -14.42 14.42 -11.91
CA TYR A 221 -14.16 13.51 -10.81
C TYR A 221 -14.52 14.12 -9.45
N TYR A 222 -14.26 15.42 -9.27
CA TYR A 222 -14.46 16.09 -7.99
C TYR A 222 -15.93 16.50 -7.78
N PRO A 223 -16.47 16.33 -6.56
CA PRO A 223 -17.75 16.91 -6.20
C PRO A 223 -17.62 18.44 -6.08
N ASP A 224 -18.72 19.14 -5.78
CA ASP A 224 -18.64 20.56 -5.46
C ASP A 224 -17.86 20.80 -4.15
N LEU A 225 -16.63 21.28 -4.30
CA LEU A 225 -15.72 21.60 -3.19
C LEU A 225 -15.95 23.00 -2.58
N LYS A 226 -16.96 23.75 -3.05
CA LYS A 226 -17.31 25.06 -2.47
C LYS A 226 -18.20 24.92 -1.23
N ASN A 227 -19.07 23.92 -1.21
CA ASN A 227 -20.09 23.72 -0.17
C ASN A 227 -19.72 22.58 0.80
N LEU A 228 -18.49 22.56 1.28
CA LEU A 228 -18.00 21.55 2.20
C LEU A 228 -18.42 21.82 3.65
N ARG A 229 -18.39 20.78 4.48
CA ARG A 229 -18.74 20.91 5.90
C ARG A 229 -17.50 21.36 6.64
N LEU A 230 -17.60 22.47 7.37
CA LEU A 230 -16.52 22.90 8.24
C LEU A 230 -16.38 21.92 9.41
N THR A 231 -15.20 21.33 9.55
CA THR A 231 -14.87 20.44 10.68
C THR A 231 -13.50 20.84 11.25
N LEU A 232 -13.21 20.37 12.47
CA LEU A 232 -11.93 20.57 13.17
C LEU A 232 -11.56 22.04 13.49
N GLY A 233 -12.48 23.00 13.29
CA GLY A 233 -12.21 24.42 13.47
C GLY A 233 -11.33 25.02 12.35
N ASP A 234 -11.24 24.32 11.22
CA ASP A 234 -10.46 24.77 10.05
C ASP A 234 -11.15 25.90 9.29
N SER A 235 -10.35 26.74 8.60
CA SER A 235 -10.87 27.66 7.59
C SER A 235 -11.41 26.91 6.36
N GLU A 236 -12.32 27.53 5.63
CA GLU A 236 -12.86 26.99 4.37
C GLU A 236 -11.77 26.52 3.40
N ASP A 237 -10.70 27.31 3.22
CA ASP A 237 -9.60 26.96 2.33
C ASP A 237 -8.85 25.71 2.79
N ARG A 238 -8.66 25.53 4.10
CA ARG A 238 -8.02 24.33 4.64
C ARG A 238 -8.93 23.11 4.49
N VAL A 239 -10.23 23.26 4.74
CA VAL A 239 -11.23 22.20 4.51
C VAL A 239 -11.24 21.78 3.05
N ARG A 240 -11.29 22.75 2.12
CA ARG A 240 -11.24 22.51 0.67
C ARG A 240 -9.96 21.77 0.28
N TRP A 241 -8.81 22.25 0.76
CA TRP A 241 -7.51 21.66 0.46
C TRP A 241 -7.43 20.20 0.91
N ARG A 242 -7.76 19.89 2.17
CA ARG A 242 -7.64 18.50 2.69
C ARG A 242 -8.71 17.57 2.10
N SER A 243 -9.90 18.09 1.80
CA SER A 243 -10.97 17.31 1.18
C SER A 243 -10.63 16.92 -0.24
N LYS A 244 -10.08 17.86 -1.03
CA LYS A 244 -9.54 17.56 -2.35
C LYS A 244 -8.40 16.55 -2.28
N GLN A 245 -7.44 16.77 -1.37
CA GLN A 245 -6.29 15.87 -1.21
C GLN A 245 -6.70 14.42 -0.91
N ASN A 246 -7.72 14.22 -0.08
CA ASN A 246 -8.28 12.89 0.18
C ASN A 246 -8.81 12.24 -1.11
N LEU A 247 -9.54 12.99 -1.93
CA LEU A 247 -10.05 12.50 -3.21
C LEU A 247 -8.92 12.24 -4.22
N ASP A 248 -7.85 13.06 -4.18
CA ASP A 248 -6.65 12.85 -4.98
C ASP A 248 -5.99 11.51 -4.62
N PHE A 249 -5.79 11.24 -3.32
CA PHE A 249 -5.26 9.97 -2.84
C PHE A 249 -6.14 8.78 -3.27
N ALA A 250 -7.46 8.90 -3.11
CA ALA A 250 -8.38 7.84 -3.48
C ALA A 250 -8.30 7.50 -4.98
N LEU A 251 -8.29 8.51 -5.87
CA LEU A 251 -8.19 8.28 -7.31
C LEU A 251 -6.86 7.62 -7.71
N LEU A 252 -5.76 8.12 -7.16
CA LEU A 252 -4.44 7.56 -7.43
C LEU A 252 -4.34 6.11 -6.95
N MET A 253 -4.84 5.82 -5.74
CA MET A 253 -4.89 4.45 -5.22
C MET A 253 -5.77 3.55 -6.10
N MET A 254 -6.95 4.00 -6.54
CA MET A 254 -7.82 3.24 -7.45
C MET A 254 -7.11 2.90 -8.77
N TYR A 255 -6.41 3.87 -9.37
CA TYR A 255 -5.66 3.65 -10.60
C TYR A 255 -4.48 2.67 -10.42
N CYS A 256 -3.79 2.75 -9.29
CA CYS A 256 -2.61 1.92 -9.00
C CYS A 256 -2.95 0.50 -8.53
N GLN A 257 -4.13 0.28 -7.94
CA GLN A 257 -4.52 -0.97 -7.31
C GLN A 257 -4.30 -2.22 -8.19
N PRO A 258 -4.74 -2.26 -9.47
CA PRO A 258 -4.60 -3.47 -10.28
C PRO A 258 -3.20 -3.66 -10.87
N LYS A 259 -2.24 -2.76 -10.62
CA LYS A 259 -0.97 -2.72 -11.37
C LYS A 259 0.19 -3.45 -10.70
N GLY A 260 0.06 -3.82 -9.43
CA GLY A 260 1.11 -4.56 -8.75
C GLY A 260 0.71 -5.07 -7.38
N SER A 261 1.60 -5.84 -6.74
CA SER A 261 1.32 -6.53 -5.47
C SER A 261 1.27 -5.60 -4.26
N PHE A 262 2.11 -4.56 -4.25
CA PHE A 262 2.19 -3.58 -3.19
C PHE A 262 2.05 -2.16 -3.73
N TYR A 263 1.31 -1.32 -3.01
CA TYR A 263 1.18 0.10 -3.25
C TYR A 263 1.96 0.90 -2.20
N VAL A 264 2.65 1.95 -2.61
CA VAL A 264 3.34 2.90 -1.71
C VAL A 264 2.86 4.32 -1.97
N GLN A 265 2.26 4.93 -0.93
CA GLN A 265 1.85 6.35 -0.97
C GLN A 265 3.06 7.26 -0.75
N LEU A 266 3.25 8.23 -1.65
CA LEU A 266 4.34 9.21 -1.60
C LEU A 266 3.82 10.64 -1.83
N GLU A 267 4.75 11.59 -1.81
CA GLU A 267 4.55 13.01 -2.13
C GLU A 267 5.60 13.48 -3.15
N ASP A 268 5.38 14.65 -3.75
CA ASP A 268 6.18 15.19 -4.87
C ASP A 268 7.36 16.07 -4.43
N ASP A 269 7.73 16.05 -3.15
CA ASP A 269 8.84 16.83 -2.58
C ASP A 269 9.79 15.99 -1.71
N LEU A 270 10.05 14.77 -2.18
CA LEU A 270 10.86 13.76 -1.51
C LEU A 270 12.19 13.48 -2.22
N ILE A 271 13.16 13.05 -1.43
CA ILE A 271 14.40 12.40 -1.86
C ILE A 271 14.38 10.95 -1.36
N ALA A 272 14.59 10.00 -2.26
CA ALA A 272 14.71 8.58 -1.91
C ALA A 272 16.17 8.22 -1.58
N ARG A 273 16.36 7.30 -0.63
CA ARG A 273 17.67 6.64 -0.42
C ARG A 273 17.95 5.62 -1.52
N PRO A 274 19.22 5.24 -1.78
CA PRO A 274 19.55 4.13 -2.66
C PRO A 274 18.91 2.80 -2.20
N GLN A 275 18.54 1.94 -3.15
CA GLN A 275 18.03 0.56 -2.91
C GLN A 275 16.73 0.49 -2.10
N TYR A 276 16.01 1.60 -1.99
CA TYR A 276 14.75 1.67 -1.25
C TYR A 276 13.75 0.61 -1.72
N GLN A 277 13.63 0.38 -3.04
CA GLN A 277 12.71 -0.61 -3.63
C GLN A 277 13.00 -2.02 -3.10
N SER A 278 14.25 -2.48 -3.25
CA SER A 278 14.64 -3.84 -2.83
C SER A 278 14.41 -4.06 -1.33
N LEU A 279 14.77 -3.07 -0.52
CA LEU A 279 14.63 -3.14 0.94
C LEU A 279 13.15 -3.20 1.36
N MET A 280 12.28 -2.41 0.73
CA MET A 280 10.85 -2.47 1.01
C MET A 280 10.25 -3.80 0.57
N LYS A 281 10.57 -4.26 -0.66
CA LYS A 281 10.11 -5.57 -1.17
C LYS A 281 10.53 -6.71 -0.25
N GLN A 282 11.82 -6.76 0.11
CA GLN A 282 12.34 -7.79 1.01
C GLN A 282 11.64 -7.77 2.37
N THR A 283 11.41 -6.59 2.94
CA THR A 283 10.71 -6.45 4.22
C THR A 283 9.29 -7.01 4.15
N ALA A 284 8.55 -6.72 3.08
CA ALA A 284 7.19 -7.22 2.88
C ALA A 284 7.17 -8.74 2.68
N LEU A 285 8.04 -9.27 1.81
CA LEU A 285 8.11 -10.71 1.54
C LEU A 285 8.55 -11.51 2.77
N GLN A 286 9.51 -10.99 3.54
CA GLN A 286 9.96 -11.63 4.78
C GLN A 286 8.81 -11.75 5.78
N ARG A 287 8.01 -10.70 5.97
CA ARG A 287 6.84 -10.77 6.87
C ARG A 287 5.79 -11.76 6.44
N ILE A 288 5.55 -11.86 5.13
CA ILE A 288 4.63 -12.85 4.57
C ILE A 288 5.17 -14.26 4.84
N ALA A 289 6.45 -14.51 4.59
CA ALA A 289 7.09 -15.80 4.83
C ALA A 289 7.10 -16.19 6.32
N ASP A 290 7.25 -15.22 7.21
CA ASP A 290 7.22 -15.42 8.67
C ASP A 290 5.79 -15.47 9.24
N GLU A 291 4.75 -15.49 8.39
CA GLU A 291 3.33 -15.47 8.77
C GLU A 291 2.97 -14.32 9.73
N GLN A 292 3.67 -13.19 9.62
CA GLN A 292 3.42 -12.00 10.44
C GLN A 292 2.30 -11.18 9.83
N GLU A 293 1.20 -11.01 10.57
CA GLU A 293 0.13 -10.11 10.17
C GLU A 293 0.59 -8.65 10.16
N TRP A 294 0.25 -7.91 9.10
CA TRP A 294 0.45 -6.46 9.03
C TRP A 294 -0.58 -5.84 8.09
N PHE A 295 -0.94 -4.58 8.29
CA PHE A 295 -1.78 -3.79 7.39
C PHE A 295 -0.97 -2.69 6.68
N ILE A 296 -0.03 -2.06 7.39
CA ILE A 296 0.85 -1.02 6.86
C ILE A 296 2.30 -1.34 7.24
N LEU A 297 3.19 -1.25 6.25
CA LEU A 297 4.63 -1.11 6.49
C LEU A 297 5.02 0.35 6.30
N ASP A 298 5.56 0.97 7.33
CA ASP A 298 5.86 2.41 7.35
C ASP A 298 7.37 2.67 7.21
N PHE A 299 7.74 3.19 6.04
CA PHE A 299 9.10 3.56 5.67
C PHE A 299 9.34 5.08 5.65
N GLY A 300 8.32 5.89 5.96
CA GLY A 300 8.43 7.36 5.98
C GLY A 300 8.54 7.95 7.38
N GLY A 301 7.94 7.30 8.38
CA GLY A 301 7.97 7.72 9.78
C GLY A 301 7.14 8.98 10.11
N LEU A 302 6.66 9.71 9.10
CA LEU A 302 5.84 10.91 9.24
C LEU A 302 4.66 10.88 8.26
N GLY A 303 3.48 11.30 8.74
CA GLY A 303 2.29 11.50 7.91
C GLY A 303 1.89 10.29 7.07
N PHE A 304 1.38 10.56 5.87
CA PHE A 304 0.91 9.54 4.92
C PHE A 304 2.02 9.01 3.99
N ILE A 305 3.26 9.45 4.19
CA ILE A 305 4.36 9.20 3.23
C ILE A 305 5.04 7.87 3.54
N GLY A 306 5.46 7.15 2.49
CA GLY A 306 6.21 5.90 2.60
C GLY A 306 5.39 4.78 3.25
N LYS A 307 4.06 4.85 3.14
CA LYS A 307 3.15 3.83 3.66
C LYS A 307 2.94 2.79 2.56
N MET A 308 3.50 1.60 2.79
CA MET A 308 3.31 0.45 1.92
C MET A 308 2.13 -0.39 2.41
N ILE A 309 1.24 -0.74 1.47
CA ILE A 309 0.00 -1.49 1.71
C ILE A 309 -0.09 -2.55 0.60
N ARG A 310 -0.63 -3.74 0.91
CA ARG A 310 -0.96 -4.72 -0.14
C ARG A 310 -2.05 -4.15 -1.04
N SER A 311 -1.91 -4.33 -2.35
CA SER A 311 -2.94 -3.87 -3.28
C SER A 311 -4.29 -4.54 -3.06
N SER A 312 -4.32 -5.76 -2.51
CA SER A 312 -5.54 -6.46 -2.09
C SER A 312 -6.25 -5.79 -0.90
N ASP A 313 -5.52 -5.03 -0.08
CA ASP A 313 -6.07 -4.31 1.08
C ASP A 313 -6.43 -2.85 0.77
N LEU A 314 -5.95 -2.33 -0.35
CA LEU A 314 -6.15 -0.94 -0.77
C LEU A 314 -7.64 -0.55 -0.88
N PRO A 315 -8.58 -1.42 -1.32
CA PRO A 315 -10.01 -1.10 -1.33
C PRO A 315 -10.56 -0.64 0.02
N TRP A 316 -10.09 -1.22 1.14
CA TRP A 316 -10.51 -0.79 2.49
C TRP A 316 -10.12 0.67 2.76
N LEU A 317 -8.90 1.05 2.38
CA LEU A 317 -8.40 2.40 2.58
C LEU A 317 -9.07 3.40 1.64
N ILE A 318 -9.21 3.06 0.35
CA ILE A 318 -9.88 3.90 -0.65
C ILE A 318 -11.29 4.26 -0.17
N GLN A 319 -12.09 3.26 0.20
CA GLN A 319 -13.47 3.48 0.62
C GLN A 319 -13.55 4.26 1.94
N PHE A 320 -12.65 4.00 2.89
CA PHE A 320 -12.62 4.77 4.13
C PHE A 320 -12.25 6.24 3.90
N ILE A 321 -11.30 6.51 3.01
CA ILE A 321 -10.94 7.89 2.62
C ILE A 321 -12.12 8.57 1.93
N ILE A 322 -12.79 7.90 1.01
CA ILE A 322 -13.94 8.44 0.27
C ILE A 322 -15.12 8.68 1.21
N MET A 323 -15.40 7.79 2.16
CA MET A 323 -16.49 7.96 3.13
C MET A 323 -16.30 9.21 4.02
N PHE A 324 -15.05 9.55 4.33
CA PHE A 324 -14.70 10.60 5.29
C PHE A 324 -13.87 11.74 4.67
N TYR A 325 -13.93 11.92 3.35
CA TYR A 325 -13.04 12.86 2.64
C TYR A 325 -13.18 14.30 3.17
N ASN A 326 -14.39 14.69 3.55
CA ASN A 326 -14.73 16.02 4.09
C ASN A 326 -14.42 16.16 5.59
N ASP A 327 -14.23 15.05 6.32
CA ASP A 327 -14.18 15.04 7.78
C ASP A 327 -12.81 15.32 8.37
N LYS A 328 -11.76 14.69 7.84
CA LYS A 328 -10.41 14.67 8.40
C LYS A 328 -9.35 14.65 7.31
N PRO A 329 -8.12 15.11 7.56
CA PRO A 329 -7.02 14.92 6.61
C PRO A 329 -6.62 13.44 6.49
N GLY A 330 -5.98 13.07 5.37
CA GLY A 330 -5.75 11.67 5.00
C GLY A 330 -4.88 10.88 5.98
N ASP A 331 -3.89 11.51 6.62
CA ASP A 331 -3.07 10.89 7.66
C ASP A 331 -3.90 10.49 8.89
N TRP A 332 -4.88 11.32 9.27
CA TRP A 332 -5.81 11.03 10.37
C TRP A 332 -6.83 9.96 9.97
N LEU A 333 -7.24 9.92 8.70
CA LEU A 333 -8.11 8.86 8.18
C LEU A 333 -7.39 7.51 8.17
N LEU A 334 -6.12 7.48 7.75
CA LEU A 334 -5.30 6.28 7.83
C LEU A 334 -5.18 5.79 9.28
N GLU A 335 -4.87 6.69 10.22
CA GLU A 335 -4.81 6.35 11.64
C GLU A 335 -6.16 5.86 12.19
N GLY A 336 -7.26 6.51 11.78
CA GLY A 336 -8.63 6.12 12.14
C GLY A 336 -9.01 4.74 11.62
N LEU A 337 -8.62 4.39 10.39
CA LEU A 337 -8.85 3.06 9.84
C LEU A 337 -8.08 1.99 10.62
N VAL A 338 -6.79 2.21 10.90
CA VAL A 338 -6.00 1.27 11.70
C VAL A 338 -6.57 1.11 13.11
N GLN A 339 -6.99 2.22 13.74
CA GLN A 339 -7.67 2.16 15.03
C GLN A 339 -8.96 1.33 14.95
N THR A 340 -9.75 1.50 13.89
CA THR A 340 -10.99 0.73 13.67
C THR A 340 -10.72 -0.76 13.48
N LYS A 341 -9.64 -1.12 12.79
CA LYS A 341 -9.26 -2.53 12.55
C LYS A 341 -8.65 -3.21 13.78
N ALA A 342 -7.88 -2.49 14.60
CA ALA A 342 -7.08 -3.11 15.67
C ALA A 342 -7.65 -2.92 17.09
N CYS A 343 -8.34 -1.80 17.37
CA CYS A 343 -8.64 -1.43 18.74
C CYS A 343 -10.01 -1.94 19.23
N HIS A 344 -10.00 -2.64 20.36
CA HIS A 344 -11.22 -3.01 21.07
C HIS A 344 -11.73 -1.84 21.94
N LEU A 345 -12.99 -1.43 21.75
CA LEU A 345 -13.59 -0.24 22.40
C LEU A 345 -13.55 -0.29 23.94
N GLY A 346 -13.70 -1.46 24.54
CA GLY A 346 -13.64 -1.64 26.01
C GLY A 346 -12.23 -1.75 26.61
N ARG A 347 -11.16 -1.61 25.82
CA ARG A 347 -9.77 -1.76 26.31
C ARG A 347 -9.10 -0.40 26.51
N SER A 348 -8.03 -0.39 27.31
CA SER A 348 -7.27 0.83 27.60
C SER A 348 -6.58 1.39 26.36
N ARG A 349 -6.26 2.70 26.38
CA ARG A 349 -5.48 3.35 25.32
C ARG A 349 -4.13 2.66 25.05
N LYS A 350 -3.47 2.14 26.09
CA LYS A 350 -2.22 1.39 25.96
C LYS A 350 -2.43 0.08 25.18
N SER A 351 -3.52 -0.63 25.46
CA SER A 351 -3.88 -1.84 24.72
C SER A 351 -4.16 -1.55 23.25
N CYS A 352 -4.91 -0.48 22.96
CA CYS A 352 -5.18 -0.05 21.58
C CYS A 352 -3.88 0.33 20.86
N LYS A 353 -2.98 1.07 21.53
CA LYS A 353 -1.67 1.40 20.96
C LYS A 353 -0.88 0.15 20.57
N ASN A 354 -0.77 -0.83 21.47
CA ASN A 354 -0.05 -2.07 21.18
C ASN A 354 -0.68 -2.86 20.03
N ALA A 355 -2.02 -2.89 19.94
CA ALA A 355 -2.72 -3.54 18.84
C ALA A 355 -2.48 -2.84 17.50
N LYS A 356 -2.51 -1.49 17.48
CA LYS A 356 -2.15 -0.70 16.29
C LYS A 356 -0.71 -0.94 15.86
N ASP A 357 0.23 -0.93 16.81
CA ASP A 357 1.66 -1.17 16.54
C ASP A 357 1.92 -2.59 15.98
N GLY A 358 1.03 -3.55 16.25
CA GLY A 358 1.08 -4.89 15.66
C GLY A 358 0.77 -4.94 14.17
N ILE A 359 -0.15 -4.09 13.68
CA ILE A 359 -0.53 -4.06 12.26
C ILE A 359 0.04 -2.87 11.48
N TRP A 360 0.55 -1.84 12.17
CA TRP A 360 1.27 -0.71 11.59
C TRP A 360 2.75 -0.84 11.96
N VAL A 361 3.48 -1.57 11.13
CA VAL A 361 4.87 -1.92 11.43
C VAL A 361 5.80 -0.85 10.89
N LYS A 362 6.50 -0.16 11.78
CA LYS A 362 7.44 0.91 11.44
C LYS A 362 8.82 0.35 11.18
N HIS A 363 9.42 0.74 10.06
CA HIS A 363 10.83 0.49 9.80
C HIS A 363 11.69 1.44 10.64
N ASN A 364 12.86 0.97 11.11
CA ASN A 364 13.73 1.73 12.01
C ASN A 364 14.38 2.94 11.33
N GLU A 365 14.61 2.84 10.03
CA GLU A 365 15.19 3.89 9.18
C GLU A 365 14.12 4.44 8.23
N SER A 366 14.14 5.76 8.01
CA SER A 366 13.29 6.38 6.99
C SER A 366 13.96 6.32 5.62
N PHE A 367 13.17 5.96 4.61
CA PHE A 367 13.65 5.80 3.23
C PHE A 367 13.46 7.06 2.39
N PHE A 368 12.67 8.01 2.90
CA PHE A 368 12.28 9.22 2.20
C PHE A 368 12.51 10.46 3.07
N GLN A 369 13.12 11.48 2.48
CA GLN A 369 13.38 12.75 3.14
C GLN A 369 12.67 13.87 2.39
N HIS A 370 11.85 14.65 3.11
CA HIS A 370 11.31 15.89 2.56
C HIS A 370 12.42 16.88 2.23
N MET A 371 12.31 17.45 1.03
CA MET A 371 13.12 18.57 0.55
C MET A 371 12.29 19.84 0.29
N GLY A 372 10.97 19.74 0.31
CA GLY A 372 10.05 20.86 0.13
C GLY A 372 10.02 21.78 1.37
N THR A 373 10.38 23.05 1.19
CA THR A 373 10.21 24.08 2.23
C THR A 373 8.86 24.79 2.15
N TRP A 374 8.26 24.81 0.96
CA TRP A 374 6.97 25.44 0.69
C TRP A 374 5.89 24.38 0.51
N SER A 375 4.88 24.42 1.38
CA SER A 375 3.72 23.54 1.28
C SER A 375 2.85 23.88 0.07
N SER A 376 2.08 22.90 -0.40
CA SER A 376 0.98 23.13 -1.34
C SER A 376 -0.19 23.89 -0.71
N LEU A 377 -0.33 23.86 0.62
CA LEU A 377 -1.25 24.77 1.32
C LEU A 377 -0.64 26.17 1.38
N ALA A 378 -1.30 27.15 0.76
CA ALA A 378 -0.80 28.52 0.67
C ALA A 378 -0.45 29.09 2.05
N GLY A 379 0.73 29.70 2.16
CA GLY A 379 1.23 30.31 3.40
C GLY A 379 1.86 29.34 4.42
N LYS A 380 1.78 28.01 4.22
CA LYS A 380 2.40 27.04 5.14
C LYS A 380 3.84 26.72 4.73
N ILE A 381 4.77 26.89 5.67
CA ILE A 381 6.17 26.47 5.54
C ILE A 381 6.31 25.07 6.15
N GLN A 382 6.96 24.16 5.43
CA GLN A 382 7.28 22.81 5.90
C GLN A 382 8.77 22.73 6.22
N LEU A 383 9.11 22.49 7.48
CA LEU A 383 10.50 22.34 7.93
C LEU A 383 10.78 20.95 8.51
N LEU A 384 9.77 20.08 8.55
CA LEU A 384 9.92 18.74 9.09
C LEU A 384 10.88 17.92 8.25
N LYS A 385 11.79 17.23 8.92
CA LYS A 385 12.68 16.24 8.33
C LYS A 385 12.36 14.86 8.88
N ALA A 386 12.68 13.83 8.12
CA ALA A 386 12.49 12.47 8.60
C ALA A 386 13.46 12.19 9.75
N ASN A 387 12.97 11.55 10.81
CA ASN A 387 13.83 11.04 11.86
C ASN A 387 14.62 9.84 11.29
N ASN A 388 15.93 9.79 11.57
CA ASN A 388 16.81 8.71 11.11
C ASN A 388 16.78 8.48 9.59
N PHE A 389 16.77 9.55 8.78
CA PHE A 389 17.04 9.41 7.35
C PHE A 389 18.47 8.94 7.13
N TYR A 390 18.67 8.10 6.11
CA TYR A 390 19.97 7.61 5.69
C TYR A 390 20.97 8.77 5.50
N ASN A 391 21.84 8.94 6.48
CA ASN A 391 23.00 9.84 6.40
C ASN A 391 24.18 9.01 5.91
N LYS A 392 24.46 9.04 4.61
CA LYS A 392 25.84 8.87 4.19
C LYS A 392 26.54 10.18 4.52
N SER A 393 27.42 10.18 5.50
CA SER A 393 28.49 11.19 5.58
C SER A 393 29.07 11.30 4.17
N ILE A 394 29.03 12.51 3.61
CA ILE A 394 29.61 12.82 2.29
C ILE A 394 31.07 12.37 2.26
#